data_AF-A0A359HHE0-F1
#
_entry.id   AF-A0A359HHE0-F1
#
_cell.length_a   1.000
_cell.length_b   1.000
_cell.length_c   1.000
_cell.angle_alpha   90.00
_cell.angle_beta   90.00
_cell.angle_gamma   90.00
#
_symmetry.space_group_name_H-M   'P 1'
#
loop_
_entity.id
_entity.type
_entity.pdbx_description
1 polymer ?
#
loop_
_entity_poly.entity_id
_entity_poly.type
_entity_poly.pdbx_seq_one_letter_code
_entity_poly.pdbx_strand_id
1 'polypeptide(L)'
;MDRGGVIAWGIIPNNEQIDFVTPQGLADQLREGLALICEKAAARGVSIDPQEFETRSLISPACGLGPTTPEIADKVLAVLAETGQRLRNN
;
A
#
# COMPACT_ATOMS: atom_id res chain seq x y z
N MET A 1 13.40 10.67 -4.23
CA MET A 1 12.59 11.13 -3.06
C MET A 1 13.35 12.17 -2.24
N ASP A 2 13.63 13.30 -2.87
CA ASP A 2 14.89 14.02 -2.59
C ASP A 2 14.83 14.91 -1.35
N ARG A 3 13.62 15.13 -0.82
CA ARG A 3 13.39 15.85 0.44
C ARG A 3 13.33 14.94 1.67
N GLY A 4 13.60 13.63 1.52
CA GLY A 4 13.72 12.69 2.64
C GLY A 4 12.39 12.23 3.26
N GLY A 5 11.26 12.45 2.60
CA GLY A 5 9.94 12.01 3.10
C GLY A 5 9.66 10.52 2.87
N VAL A 6 8.62 10.01 3.55
CA VAL A 6 8.06 8.67 3.40
C VAL A 6 6.65 8.80 2.83
N ILE A 7 6.26 7.90 1.91
CA ILE A 7 4.91 7.86 1.34
C ILE A 7 4.06 6.85 2.09
N ALA A 8 2.88 7.28 2.55
CA ALA A 8 1.86 6.43 3.12
C ALA A 8 0.83 6.04 2.05
N TRP A 9 0.78 4.77 1.69
CA TRP A 9 -0.16 4.23 0.72
C TRP A 9 -1.42 3.73 1.44
N GLY A 10 -2.52 4.47 1.34
CA GLY A 10 -3.83 4.10 1.87
C GLY A 10 -4.52 3.05 1.00
N ILE A 11 -3.98 1.82 0.96
CA ILE A 11 -4.44 0.77 0.03
C ILE A 11 -5.39 -0.25 0.68
N ILE A 12 -5.42 -0.33 2.01
CA ILE A 12 -6.28 -1.31 2.69
C ILE A 12 -7.69 -0.70 2.80
N PRO A 13 -8.75 -1.34 2.26
CA PRO A 13 -10.11 -0.84 2.43
C PRO A 13 -10.43 -0.67 3.92
N ASN A 14 -11.12 0.41 4.28
CA ASN A 14 -11.50 0.70 5.66
C ASN A 14 -13.01 0.52 5.90
N ASN A 15 -13.64 -0.37 5.11
CA ASN A 15 -15.08 -0.61 5.11
C ASN A 15 -15.35 -2.09 4.77
N GLU A 16 -16.61 -2.45 4.54
CA GLU A 16 -17.06 -3.82 4.20
C GLU A 16 -16.38 -4.44 2.96
N GLN A 17 -15.75 -3.63 2.09
CA GLN A 17 -14.96 -4.14 0.98
C GLN A 17 -13.77 -4.99 1.44
N ILE A 18 -13.37 -4.88 2.71
CA ILE A 18 -12.32 -5.72 3.30
C ILE A 18 -12.60 -7.22 3.18
N ASP A 19 -13.88 -7.61 3.08
CA ASP A 19 -14.29 -9.02 2.94
C ASP A 19 -14.06 -9.59 1.52
N PHE A 20 -13.74 -8.74 0.55
CA PHE A 20 -13.59 -9.13 -0.86
C PHE A 20 -12.17 -8.96 -1.40
N VAL A 21 -11.22 -8.56 -0.56
CA VAL A 21 -9.81 -8.41 -0.92
C VAL A 21 -8.97 -9.48 -0.27
N THR A 22 -7.82 -9.77 -0.87
CA THR A 22 -6.83 -10.66 -0.27
C THR A 22 -5.54 -9.88 0.01
N PRO A 23 -4.79 -10.24 1.05
CA PRO A 23 -3.51 -9.61 1.33
C PRO A 23 -2.51 -9.70 0.16
N GLN A 24 -2.54 -10.81 -0.59
CA GLN A 24 -1.73 -10.98 -1.81
C GLN A 24 -2.16 -10.02 -2.91
N GLY A 25 -3.46 -9.97 -3.22
CA GLY A 25 -3.98 -9.10 -4.28
C GLY A 25 -3.68 -7.62 -4.00
N LEU A 26 -3.75 -7.18 -2.75
CA LEU A 26 -3.37 -5.83 -2.36
C LEU A 26 -1.86 -5.56 -2.52
N ALA A 27 -1.01 -6.55 -2.19
CA ALA A 27 0.43 -6.43 -2.39
C ALA A 27 0.79 -6.35 -3.88
N ASP A 28 0.15 -7.17 -4.71
CA ASP A 28 0.36 -7.18 -6.16
C ASP A 28 -0.13 -5.88 -6.80
N GLN A 29 -1.31 -5.40 -6.41
CA GLN A 29 -1.84 -4.11 -6.84
C GLN A 29 -0.87 -2.95 -6.52
N LEU A 30 -0.25 -2.95 -5.33
CA LEU A 30 0.73 -1.93 -4.99
C LEU A 30 1.98 -2.03 -5.88
N ARG A 31 2.52 -3.24 -6.09
CA ARG A 31 3.70 -3.45 -6.94
C ARG A 31 3.46 -2.99 -8.38
N GLU A 32 2.32 -3.37 -8.95
CA GLU A 32 1.90 -2.96 -10.29
C GLU A 32 1.76 -1.43 -10.38
N GLY A 33 1.14 -0.82 -9.37
CA GLY A 33 1.00 0.64 -9.28
C GLY A 33 2.36 1.36 -9.22
N LEU A 34 3.29 0.86 -8.40
CA LEU A 34 4.65 1.42 -8.31
C LEU A 34 5.41 1.28 -9.62
N ALA A 35 5.34 0.12 -10.29
CA ALA A 35 5.94 -0.08 -11.60
C ALA A 35 5.40 0.93 -12.63
N LEU A 36 4.07 1.14 -12.65
CA LEU A 36 3.43 2.11 -13.53
C LEU A 36 3.84 3.56 -13.21
N ILE A 37 4.04 3.90 -11.94
CA ILE A 37 4.55 5.22 -11.54
C ILE A 37 5.97 5.42 -12.08
N CYS A 38 6.86 4.44 -11.90
CA CYS A 38 8.23 4.51 -12.41
C CYS A 38 8.26 4.65 -13.94
N GLU A 39 7.45 3.86 -14.66
CA GLU A 39 7.33 3.94 -16.12
C GLU A 39 6.88 5.34 -16.58
N LYS A 40 5.82 5.87 -15.98
CA LYS A 40 5.28 7.19 -16.32
C LYS A 40 6.24 8.34 -15.96
N ALA A 41 7.00 8.20 -14.88
CA ALA A 41 8.04 9.16 -14.51
C ALA A 41 9.16 9.14 -15.55
N ALA A 42 9.65 7.95 -15.93
CA ALA A 42 10.72 7.79 -16.92
C ALA A 42 10.31 8.37 -18.28
N ALA A 43 9.07 8.16 -18.72
CA ALA A 43 8.53 8.75 -19.95
C ALA A 43 8.53 10.30 -19.94
N ARG A 44 8.60 10.92 -18.75
CA ARG A 44 8.68 12.38 -18.55
C ARG A 44 10.10 12.86 -18.22
N GLY A 45 11.10 11.99 -18.36
CA GLY A 45 12.51 12.30 -18.07
C GLY A 45 12.86 12.30 -16.58
N VAL A 46 12.00 11.72 -15.72
CA VAL A 46 12.24 11.59 -14.28
C VAL A 46 12.54 10.13 -13.96
N SER A 47 13.76 9.85 -13.51
CA SER A 47 14.11 8.50 -13.02
C SER A 47 13.72 8.36 -11.55
N ILE A 48 13.00 7.28 -11.22
CA ILE A 48 12.71 6.89 -9.84
C ILE A 48 13.24 5.47 -9.67
N ASP A 49 14.14 5.27 -8.71
CA ASP A 49 14.63 3.95 -8.36
C ASP A 49 13.50 3.18 -7.64
N PRO A 50 13.08 2.00 -8.12
CA PRO A 50 12.09 1.19 -7.42
C PRO A 50 12.46 0.84 -5.97
N GLN A 51 13.76 0.67 -5.66
CA GLN A 51 14.24 0.39 -4.29
C GLN A 51 13.95 1.55 -3.33
N GLU A 52 13.81 2.75 -3.88
CA GLU A 52 13.47 3.94 -3.14
C GLU A 52 12.07 3.78 -2.50
N PHE A 53 11.13 3.07 -3.15
CA PHE A 53 9.82 2.77 -2.58
C PHE A 53 9.87 1.70 -1.49
N GLU A 54 10.77 0.72 -1.59
CA GLU A 54 10.92 -0.34 -0.57
C GLU A 54 11.36 0.24 0.78
N THR A 55 12.23 1.25 0.74
CA THR A 55 12.81 1.86 1.93
C THR A 55 12.04 3.08 2.44
N ARG A 56 11.15 3.67 1.62
CA ARG A 56 10.43 4.92 1.92
C ARG A 56 8.94 4.85 1.70
N SER A 57 8.36 3.67 1.87
CA SER A 57 6.91 3.46 1.86
C SER A 57 6.41 2.84 3.15
N LEU A 58 5.19 3.20 3.51
CA LEU A 58 4.37 2.46 4.47
C LEU A 58 2.98 2.24 3.88
N ILE A 59 2.31 1.17 4.29
CA ILE A 59 0.92 0.92 3.95
C ILE A 59 0.01 1.28 5.12
N SER A 60 -1.20 1.70 4.81
CA SER A 60 -2.20 2.10 5.79
C SER A 60 -3.62 1.79 5.29
N PRO A 61 -4.62 1.80 6.17
CA PRO A 61 -6.02 1.88 5.75
C PRO A 61 -6.27 3.13 4.89
N ALA A 62 -7.23 3.04 3.97
CA ALA A 62 -7.58 4.11 3.04
C ALA A 62 -8.00 5.42 3.75
N CYS A 63 -8.56 5.30 4.96
CA CYS A 63 -8.84 6.40 5.87
C CYS A 63 -8.88 5.84 7.31
N GLY A 64 -9.19 6.68 8.30
CA GLY A 64 -9.34 6.25 9.69
C GLY A 64 -10.42 5.17 9.87
N LEU A 65 -10.30 4.42 10.97
CA LEU A 65 -11.24 3.37 11.37
C LEU A 65 -12.31 3.84 12.36
N GLY A 66 -12.31 5.12 12.75
CA GLY A 66 -13.25 5.67 13.74
C GLY A 66 -14.74 5.40 13.43
N PRO A 67 -15.19 5.46 12.16
CA PRO A 67 -16.58 5.17 11.81
C PRO A 67 -16.94 3.68 11.65
N THR A 68 -15.98 2.75 11.72
CA THR A 68 -16.21 1.33 11.43
C THR A 68 -16.63 0.56 12.69
N THR A 69 -17.27 -0.59 12.53
CA THR A 69 -17.48 -1.49 13.67
C THR A 69 -16.14 -2.11 14.10
N PRO A 70 -16.03 -2.59 15.36
CA PRO A 70 -14.84 -3.31 15.83
C PRO A 70 -14.49 -4.53 14.96
N GLU A 71 -15.49 -5.27 14.50
CA GLU A 71 -15.27 -6.47 13.67
C GLU A 71 -14.63 -6.12 12.32
N ILE A 72 -15.08 -5.01 11.70
CA ILE A 72 -14.46 -4.50 10.47
C ILE A 72 -13.06 -3.98 10.78
N ALA A 73 -12.87 -3.22 11.87
CA ALA A 73 -11.56 -2.71 12.25
C ALA A 73 -10.53 -3.84 12.44
N ASP A 74 -10.91 -4.92 13.13
CA ASP A 74 -10.05 -6.08 13.36
C ASP A 74 -9.64 -6.76 12.05
N LYS A 75 -10.58 -6.95 11.12
CA LYS A 75 -10.29 -7.49 9.78
C LYS A 75 -9.33 -6.59 9.02
N VAL A 76 -9.57 -5.27 9.04
CA VAL A 76 -8.71 -4.30 8.35
C VAL A 76 -7.28 -4.35 8.90
N LEU A 77 -7.11 -4.41 10.22
CA LEU A 77 -5.80 -4.49 10.85
C LEU A 77 -5.10 -5.83 10.56
N ALA A 78 -5.84 -6.95 10.54
CA ALA A 78 -5.30 -8.25 10.19
C ALA A 78 -4.80 -8.29 8.72
N VAL A 79 -5.62 -7.80 7.78
CA VAL A 79 -5.26 -7.71 6.36
C VAL A 79 -4.07 -6.76 6.17
N LEU A 80 -4.06 -5.60 6.83
CA LEU A 80 -2.95 -4.66 6.80
C LEU A 80 -1.63 -5.33 7.22
N ALA A 81 -1.64 -6.07 8.33
CA ALA A 81 -0.46 -6.75 8.84
C ALA A 81 0.05 -7.82 7.85
N GLU A 82 -0.86 -8.64 7.31
CA GLU A 82 -0.50 -9.70 6.36
C GLU A 82 -0.02 -9.13 5.02
N THR A 83 -0.67 -8.10 4.48
CA THR A 83 -0.20 -7.42 3.26
C THR A 83 1.21 -6.87 3.47
N GLY A 84 1.47 -6.25 4.63
CA GLY A 84 2.79 -5.75 4.98
C GLY A 84 3.86 -6.85 5.04
N GLN A 85 3.52 -8.04 5.54
CA GLN A 85 4.44 -9.20 5.53
C GLN A 85 4.73 -9.66 4.10
N ARG A 86 3.71 -9.78 3.26
CA ARG A 86 3.86 -10.18 1.85
C ARG A 86 4.71 -9.20 1.05
N LEU A 87 4.63 -7.90 1.35
CA LEU A 87 5.46 -6.87 0.72
C LEU A 87 6.93 -6.97 1.14
N ARG A 88 7.23 -7.44 2.36
CA ARG A 88 8.62 -7.60 2.85
C ARG A 88 9.27 -8.93 2.45
N ASN A 89 8.50 -10.00 2.32
CA ASN A 89 9.02 -11.36 2.12
C ASN A 89 9.18 -11.75 0.63
N ASN A 90 9.54 -10.78 -0.22
CA ASN A 90 9.86 -11.02 -1.62
C ASN A 90 11.36 -11.28 -1.81
#